data_AF-A0A560WXR6-F1
#
_entry.id   AF-A0A560WXR6-F1
#
_cell.length_a   1.000
_cell.length_b   1.000
_cell.length_c   1.000
_cell.angle_alpha   90.00
_cell.angle_beta   90.00
_cell.angle_gamma   90.00
#
_symmetry.space_group_name_H-M   'P 1'
#
loop_
_entity.id
_entity.type
_entity.pdbx_description
1 polymer ?
#
loop_
_entity_poly.entity_id
_entity_poly.type
_entity_poly.pdbx_seq_one_letter_code
_entity_poly.pdbx_strand_id
1 'polypeptide(L)'
;MRNWIKLIAATTAMVMPATAVLASGASLAAPQPAFKTYPARPQAPAQAPNILIVLTDDVGFGASSTFGGLIPMPNYDALAAQGVRYNNFHTTAMCSPTRAAVDGP
;
A
#
# COMPACT_ATOMS: atom_id res chain seq x y z
N MET A 1 -72.84 -30.95 -12.31
CA MET A 1 -72.90 -29.63 -11.66
C MET A 1 -71.50 -29.02 -11.74
N ARG A 2 -71.17 -28.41 -12.89
CA ARG A 2 -70.96 -26.95 -13.07
C ARG A 2 -69.89 -26.34 -12.15
N ASN A 3 -68.69 -26.32 -12.73
CA ASN A 3 -67.61 -25.37 -12.51
C ASN A 3 -68.12 -23.92 -12.38
N TRP A 4 -67.38 -23.10 -11.61
CA TRP A 4 -67.36 -21.62 -11.50
C TRP A 4 -67.81 -21.09 -10.14
N ILE A 5 -66.87 -20.50 -9.39
CA ILE A 5 -66.97 -19.17 -8.72
C ILE A 5 -65.76 -19.02 -7.76
N LYS A 6 -64.79 -18.19 -8.18
CA LYS A 6 -64.06 -17.15 -7.41
C LYS A 6 -63.13 -17.66 -6.28
N LEU A 7 -61.79 -17.53 -6.33
CA LEU A 7 -60.94 -16.33 -6.52
C LEU A 7 -61.36 -15.18 -5.58
N ILE A 8 -60.41 -14.59 -4.83
CA ILE A 8 -60.54 -13.64 -3.68
C ILE A 8 -60.40 -14.44 -2.35
N ALA A 9 -59.44 -14.27 -1.46
CA ALA A 9 -58.40 -13.27 -1.22
C ALA A 9 -57.23 -14.02 -0.52
N ALA A 10 -56.00 -13.93 -1.01
CA ALA A 10 -55.02 -12.93 -0.59
C ALA A 10 -54.66 -12.97 0.90
N THR A 11 -53.35 -13.16 1.13
CA THR A 11 -52.55 -12.74 2.30
C THR A 11 -52.82 -13.40 3.65
N THR A 12 -52.01 -14.41 3.96
CA THR A 12 -51.52 -14.60 5.34
C THR A 12 -50.02 -14.92 5.27
N ALA A 13 -49.29 -14.23 6.14
CA ALA A 13 -47.88 -13.94 6.02
C ALA A 13 -46.95 -15.16 6.15
N MET A 14 -45.99 -15.18 5.22
CA MET A 14 -44.57 -15.52 5.37
C MET A 14 -44.11 -15.82 6.81
N VAL A 15 -43.87 -17.10 7.09
CA VAL A 15 -42.94 -17.55 8.13
C VAL A 15 -41.82 -18.30 7.42
N MET A 16 -40.70 -17.61 7.22
CA MET A 16 -39.45 -18.23 6.75
C MET A 16 -38.64 -18.69 7.98
N PRO A 17 -38.09 -19.91 7.99
CA PRO A 17 -37.19 -20.35 9.05
C PRO A 17 -35.86 -19.59 8.93
N ALA A 18 -35.41 -19.03 10.05
CA ALA A 18 -34.14 -18.33 10.17
C ALA A 18 -32.97 -19.30 10.03
N THR A 19 -32.41 -19.44 8.82
CA THR A 19 -31.07 -20.02 8.63
C THR A 19 -30.38 -19.43 7.39
N ALA A 20 -29.23 -18.80 7.65
CA ALA A 20 -28.13 -18.51 6.73
C ALA A 20 -28.38 -17.56 5.53
N VAL A 21 -28.48 -16.26 5.82
CA VAL A 21 -27.96 -15.23 4.90
C VAL A 21 -26.54 -14.88 5.37
N LEU A 22 -25.52 -15.53 4.79
CA LEU A 22 -24.15 -15.02 4.76
C LEU A 22 -24.10 -13.86 3.75
N ALA A 23 -24.73 -12.74 4.09
CA ALA A 23 -24.53 -11.50 3.37
C ALA A 23 -23.24 -10.86 3.87
N SER A 24 -22.24 -10.89 2.99
CA SER A 24 -21.23 -9.84 2.78
C SER A 24 -20.96 -8.93 3.99
N GLY A 25 -19.75 -9.02 4.55
CA GLY A 25 -19.20 -8.06 5.50
C GLY A 25 -18.94 -6.67 4.89
N ALA A 26 -19.96 -6.08 4.25
CA ALA A 26 -19.97 -4.68 3.89
C ALA A 26 -20.19 -3.88 5.17
N SER A 27 -19.08 -3.47 5.78
CA SER A 27 -19.08 -2.45 6.83
C SER A 27 -19.87 -1.25 6.31
N LEU A 28 -20.97 -0.89 6.98
CA LEU A 28 -21.61 0.41 6.78
C LEU A 28 -20.61 1.47 7.22
N ALA A 29 -19.86 2.02 6.27
CA ALA A 29 -18.91 3.09 6.54
C ALA A 29 -19.71 4.31 7.04
N ALA A 30 -19.47 4.72 8.28
CA ALA A 30 -19.99 5.99 8.79
C ALA A 30 -19.52 7.14 7.87
N PRO A 31 -20.31 8.21 7.69
CA PRO A 31 -19.92 9.36 6.89
C PRO A 31 -18.62 9.93 7.44
N GLN A 32 -17.52 9.79 6.69
CA GLN A 32 -16.23 10.35 7.09
C GLN A 32 -16.28 11.86 6.88
N PRO A 33 -15.84 12.67 7.86
CA PRO A 33 -15.70 14.12 7.67
C PRO A 33 -14.74 14.37 6.50
N ALA A 34 -15.02 15.40 5.70
CA ALA A 34 -14.28 15.78 4.49
C ALA A 34 -12.88 16.35 4.80
N PHE A 35 -12.05 15.57 5.49
CA PHE A 35 -10.62 15.78 5.64
C PHE A 35 -9.87 14.88 4.65
N LYS A 36 -8.71 15.33 4.16
CA LYS A 36 -7.86 14.67 3.14
C LYS A 36 -7.98 13.14 3.17
N THR A 37 -8.70 12.57 2.22
CA THR A 37 -8.62 11.14 1.94
C THR A 37 -7.24 10.88 1.35
N TYR A 38 -6.34 10.33 2.15
CA TYR A 38 -5.11 9.75 1.59
C TYR A 38 -5.54 8.62 0.65
N PRO A 39 -4.97 8.52 -0.56
CA PRO A 39 -5.28 7.41 -1.45
C PRO A 39 -5.02 6.09 -0.73
N ALA A 40 -5.82 5.07 -1.03
CA ALA A 40 -5.57 3.73 -0.52
C ALA A 40 -4.12 3.34 -0.83
N ARG A 41 -3.38 2.88 0.18
CA ARG A 41 -1.99 2.46 0.00
C ARG A 41 -1.96 1.39 -1.09
N PRO A 42 -1.15 1.54 -2.15
CA PRO A 42 -0.99 0.50 -3.16
C PRO A 42 -0.62 -0.82 -2.49
N GLN A 43 -1.33 -1.90 -2.83
CA GLN A 43 -0.96 -3.24 -2.39
C GLN A 43 0.00 -3.84 -3.41
N ALA A 44 1.13 -4.35 -2.94
CA ALA A 44 2.05 -5.09 -3.79
C ALA A 44 1.39 -6.40 -4.25
N PRO A 45 1.63 -6.84 -5.50
CA PRO A 45 1.18 -8.15 -5.97
C PRO A 45 1.67 -9.30 -5.07
N ALA A 46 0.97 -10.42 -5.11
CA ALA A 46 1.46 -11.64 -4.48
C ALA A 46 2.85 -12.01 -5.03
N GLN A 47 3.77 -12.40 -4.14
CA GLN A 47 5.17 -12.73 -4.46
C GLN A 47 6.06 -11.55 -4.93
N ALA A 48 5.60 -10.30 -4.82
CA ALA A 48 6.48 -9.16 -5.02
C ALA A 48 7.64 -9.15 -4.00
N PRO A 49 8.87 -8.78 -4.41
CA PRO A 49 9.99 -8.67 -3.49
C PRO A 49 9.77 -7.52 -2.51
N ASN A 50 10.31 -7.67 -1.30
CA ASN A 50 10.40 -6.55 -0.36
C ASN A 50 11.52 -5.61 -0.80
N ILE A 51 11.22 -4.32 -0.95
CA ILE A 51 12.18 -3.29 -1.31
C ILE A 51 12.41 -2.41 -0.08
N LEU A 52 13.66 -2.26 0.34
CA LEU A 52 14.08 -1.34 1.39
C LEU A 52 14.97 -0.26 0.79
N ILE A 53 14.55 0.99 0.91
CA ILE A 53 15.33 2.16 0.50
C ILE A 53 15.89 2.82 1.77
N VAL A 54 17.21 2.92 1.85
CA VAL A 54 17.92 3.64 2.91
C VAL A 54 18.53 4.89 2.29
N LEU A 55 18.04 6.06 2.70
CA LEU A 55 18.55 7.35 2.25
C LEU A 55 19.29 8.03 3.41
N THR A 56 20.57 8.34 3.20
CA THR A 56 21.39 9.09 4.15
C THR A 56 21.34 10.58 3.86
N ASP A 57 21.22 11.40 4.90
CA ASP A 57 21.18 12.86 4.78
C ASP A 57 22.57 13.47 4.95
N ASP A 58 22.91 14.47 4.15
CA ASP A 58 24.16 15.24 4.23
C ASP A 58 25.46 14.42 4.23
N VAL A 59 25.43 13.21 3.67
CA VAL A 59 26.62 12.36 3.53
C VAL A 59 27.31 12.64 2.20
N GLY A 60 28.51 13.20 2.27
CA GLY A 60 29.37 13.38 1.10
C GLY A 60 29.92 12.07 0.53
N PHE A 61 30.11 12.01 -0.78
CA PHE A 61 30.60 10.81 -1.49
C PHE A 61 31.90 10.23 -0.90
N GLY A 62 32.85 11.10 -0.53
CA GLY A 62 34.14 10.72 0.04
C GLY A 62 34.13 10.40 1.54
N ALA A 63 32.97 10.31 2.19
CA ALA A 63 32.89 10.01 3.61
C ALA A 63 33.11 8.51 3.89
N SER A 64 32.42 7.64 3.14
CA SER A 64 32.33 6.19 3.40
C SER A 64 33.54 5.42 2.87
N SER A 65 34.07 4.47 3.67
CA SER A 65 35.08 3.50 3.24
C SER A 65 34.72 2.75 1.95
N THR A 66 33.42 2.54 1.70
CA THR A 66 32.91 1.85 0.50
C THR A 66 33.27 2.53 -0.81
N PHE A 67 33.49 3.85 -0.76
CA PHE A 67 33.92 4.69 -1.89
C PHE A 67 35.34 5.25 -1.73
N GLY A 68 36.12 4.72 -0.78
CA GLY A 68 37.50 5.16 -0.51
C GLY A 68 37.63 6.29 0.52
N GLY A 69 36.56 6.59 1.25
CA GLY A 69 36.56 7.56 2.34
C GLY A 69 37.22 7.05 3.63
N LEU A 70 37.43 7.97 4.57
CA LEU A 70 38.14 7.68 5.82
C LEU A 70 37.26 7.04 6.91
N ILE A 71 35.93 7.11 6.79
CA ILE A 71 35.02 6.62 7.83
C ILE A 71 34.75 5.12 7.60
N PRO A 72 35.14 4.23 8.53
CA PRO A 72 34.86 2.81 8.41
C PRO A 72 33.34 2.54 8.46
N MET A 73 32.79 1.94 7.40
CA MET A 73 31.39 1.59 7.29
C MET A 73 31.23 0.11 6.87
N PRO A 74 31.56 -0.85 7.78
CA PRO A 74 31.63 -2.27 7.43
C PRO A 74 30.30 -2.86 6.91
N ASN A 75 29.16 -2.32 7.34
CA ASN A 75 27.85 -2.73 6.82
C ASN A 75 27.63 -2.27 5.38
N TYR A 76 28.13 -1.08 5.00
CA TYR A 76 28.02 -0.60 3.62
C TYR A 76 28.98 -1.37 2.72
N ASP A 77 30.16 -1.70 3.24
CA ASP A 77 31.14 -2.54 2.54
C ASP A 77 30.58 -3.94 2.26
N ALA A 78 29.90 -4.56 3.24
CA ALA A 78 29.24 -5.85 3.07
C ALA A 78 28.11 -5.81 2.03
N LEU A 79 27.27 -4.76 2.05
CA LEU A 79 26.22 -4.56 1.06
C LEU A 79 26.80 -4.36 -0.35
N ALA A 80 27.87 -3.57 -0.46
CA ALA A 80 28.57 -3.34 -1.73
C ALA A 80 29.23 -4.60 -2.30
N ALA A 81 29.73 -5.50 -1.45
CA ALA A 81 30.32 -6.77 -1.88
C ALA A 81 29.27 -7.76 -2.44
N GLN A 82 28.02 -7.64 -2.01
CA GLN A 82 26.91 -8.50 -2.42
C GLN A 82 26.02 -7.84 -3.50
N GLY A 83 26.35 -6.63 -3.93
CA GLY A 83 25.48 -5.80 -4.77
C GLY A 83 26.23 -5.00 -5.83
N VAL A 84 25.60 -3.92 -6.27
CA VAL A 84 26.13 -2.99 -7.29
C VAL A 84 26.38 -1.63 -6.65
N ARG A 85 27.49 -0.99 -7.05
CA ARG A 85 27.84 0.37 -6.64
C ARG A 85 27.77 1.32 -7.83
N TYR A 86 27.30 2.54 -7.58
CA TYR A 86 27.28 3.62 -8.56
C TYR A 86 28.24 4.71 -8.10
N ASN A 87 29.16 5.11 -8.99
CA ASN A 87 30.18 6.14 -8.72
C ASN A 87 29.91 7.46 -9.48
N ASN A 88 28.82 7.53 -10.23
CA ASN A 88 28.41 8.69 -11.02
C ASN A 88 26.96 9.07 -10.71
N PHE A 89 26.65 9.22 -9.42
CA PHE A 89 25.33 9.64 -8.93
C PHE A 89 25.33 11.14 -8.64
N HIS A 90 24.25 11.81 -9.01
CA HIS A 90 24.11 13.26 -8.88
C HIS A 90 22.93 13.60 -7.97
N THR A 91 23.19 14.48 -7.00
CA THR A 91 22.14 15.11 -6.19
C THR A 91 21.96 16.55 -6.63
N THR A 92 20.84 17.15 -6.23
CA THR A 92 20.76 18.62 -6.25
C THR A 92 21.59 19.18 -5.08
N ALA A 93 21.94 20.46 -5.12
CA ALA A 93 22.68 21.12 -4.04
C ALA A 93 21.84 21.34 -2.74
N MET A 94 20.65 20.72 -2.64
CA MET A 94 19.70 20.88 -1.55
C MET A 94 19.02 19.54 -1.22
N CYS A 95 18.73 19.29 0.06
CA CYS A 95 18.21 18.00 0.52
C CYS A 95 16.75 17.77 0.08
N SER A 96 15.89 18.78 0.18
CA SER A 96 14.47 18.67 -0.17
C SER A 96 14.23 18.26 -1.63
N PRO A 97 14.81 18.95 -2.64
CA PRO A 97 14.65 18.53 -4.04
C PRO A 97 15.34 17.19 -4.35
N THR A 98 16.40 16.82 -3.62
CA THR A 98 17.04 15.50 -3.77
C THR A 98 16.13 14.37 -3.26
N ARG A 99 15.47 14.55 -2.11
CA ARG A 99 14.49 13.59 -1.57
C ARG A 99 13.27 13.48 -2.47
N ALA A 100 12.76 14.61 -2.93
CA ALA A 100 11.61 14.64 -3.83
C ALA A 100 11.89 13.96 -5.18
N ALA A 101 13.15 13.84 -5.61
CA ALA A 101 13.51 13.10 -6.82
C ALA A 101 13.49 11.57 -6.63
N VAL A 102 13.53 11.09 -5.39
CA VAL A 102 13.43 9.65 -5.06
C VAL A 102 11.96 9.23 -4.90
N ASP A 103 11.13 10.14 -4.38
CA ASP A 103 9.68 9.97 -4.45
C ASP A 103 9.25 10.03 -5.92
N GLY A 104 8.78 8.90 -6.46
CA GLY A 104 8.35 8.81 -7.85
C GLY A 104 7.25 9.83 -8.20
N PRO A 105 6.88 9.94 -9.50
CA PRO A 105 5.76 10.78 -9.92
C PRO A 105 4.44 10.41 -9.21
#